data_AF-A0AAN7HUL1-F1
#
_entry.id   AF-A0AAN7HUL1-F1
#
_cell.length_a   1.000
_cell.length_b   1.000
_cell.length_c   1.000
_cell.angle_alpha   90.00
_cell.angle_beta   90.00
_cell.angle_gamma   90.00
#
_symmetry.space_group_name_H-M   'P 1'
#
loop_
_entity.id
_entity.type
_entity.pdbx_description
1 polymer ?
#
loop_
_entity_poly.entity_id
_entity_poly.type
_entity_poly.pdbx_seq_one_letter_code
_entity_poly.pdbx_strand_id
1 'polypeptide(L)'
;MEHYEQNFKQWLQENYLFDQQGKNLNPEFLQILRDVLRGIGYLHRVKKRCHGKLSETNIVIVNGRAKITGMVNDISKTYLDDYSDYKHLATIVQRSFEIEQHDIPTELKLFLTYISKTEPSRLLNIENHPIFLSPLQRLSYRVIAHTFLYFGKSKRSFALALNEKLGKCEWKLNVRTTGTFVMVLDRYNHPGNFSEKQKKIVEYKESAISFMRFCRNVVAHLKDNNVKRDPGRRKKLTVKEVEEELNGYWPEFMPILHEILLEHGHLMVVHDAVLK
;
A
#
# COMPACT_ATOMS: atom_id res chain seq x y z
N MET A 1 22.26 -25.11 13.14
CA MET A 1 21.62 -24.56 11.94
C MET A 1 20.17 -25.03 11.99
N GLU A 2 19.20 -24.12 12.02
CA GLU A 2 17.78 -24.53 11.91
C GLU A 2 17.57 -25.18 10.54
N HIS A 3 16.81 -26.28 10.49
CA HIS A 3 16.41 -26.89 9.22
C HIS A 3 15.46 -25.92 8.51
N TYR A 4 15.81 -25.48 7.30
CA TYR A 4 14.91 -24.67 6.48
C TYR A 4 14.15 -25.55 5.50
N GLU A 5 12.89 -25.20 5.24
CA GLU A 5 11.98 -25.98 4.38
C GLU A 5 12.39 -25.83 2.92
N GLN A 6 12.54 -24.57 2.49
CA GLN A 6 12.94 -24.21 1.13
C GLN A 6 13.52 -22.79 1.08
N ASN A 7 14.20 -22.43 -0.01
CA ASN A 7 14.58 -21.04 -0.30
C ASN A 7 13.55 -20.34 -1.19
N PHE A 8 13.65 -19.02 -1.32
CA PHE A 8 12.67 -18.23 -2.09
C PHE A 8 12.63 -18.62 -3.57
N LYS A 9 13.77 -19.02 -4.15
CA LYS A 9 13.81 -19.54 -5.51
C LYS A 9 12.97 -20.81 -5.69
N GLN A 10 13.05 -21.74 -4.73
CA GLN A 10 12.23 -22.95 -4.71
C GLN A 10 10.76 -22.60 -4.48
N TRP A 11 10.48 -21.67 -3.55
CA TRP A 11 9.11 -21.25 -3.26
C TRP A 11 8.40 -20.68 -4.50
N LEU A 12 9.12 -19.89 -5.31
CA LEU A 12 8.62 -19.35 -6.58
C LEU A 12 8.30 -20.43 -7.63
N GLN A 13 8.92 -21.62 -7.55
CA GLN A 13 8.62 -22.73 -8.46
C GLN A 13 7.35 -23.49 -8.06
N GLU A 14 6.97 -23.40 -6.79
CA GLU A 14 5.85 -24.14 -6.20
C GLU A 14 4.59 -23.26 -6.02
N ASN A 15 4.74 -21.93 -6.08
CA ASN A 15 3.70 -20.97 -5.71
C ASN A 15 3.59 -19.82 -6.70
N TYR A 16 2.40 -19.22 -6.76
CA TYR A 16 2.12 -18.08 -7.63
C TYR A 16 2.32 -16.74 -6.91
N LEU A 17 2.72 -15.71 -7.66
CA LEU A 17 2.84 -14.33 -7.17
C LEU A 17 1.49 -13.66 -6.89
N PHE A 18 0.42 -14.16 -7.51
CA PHE A 18 -0.95 -13.71 -7.31
C PHE A 18 -1.76 -14.73 -6.48
N ASP A 19 -2.84 -14.27 -5.88
CA ASP A 19 -3.83 -15.12 -5.24
C ASP A 19 -4.48 -16.09 -6.24
N GLN A 20 -5.23 -17.08 -5.75
CA GLN A 20 -5.91 -18.09 -6.58
C GLN A 20 -6.87 -17.48 -7.61
N GLN A 21 -7.28 -16.21 -7.43
CA GLN A 21 -8.19 -15.50 -8.32
C GLN A 21 -7.43 -14.68 -9.38
N GLY A 22 -6.09 -14.61 -9.29
CA GLY A 22 -5.25 -13.79 -10.15
C GLY A 22 -5.47 -12.28 -10.01
N LYS A 23 -6.14 -11.84 -8.93
CA LYS A 23 -6.57 -10.44 -8.77
C LYS A 23 -5.66 -9.65 -7.86
N ASN A 24 -5.24 -10.27 -6.77
CA ASN A 24 -4.42 -9.63 -5.75
C ASN A 24 -3.09 -10.35 -5.62
N LEU A 25 -2.09 -9.69 -5.05
CA LEU A 25 -0.83 -10.34 -4.70
C LEU A 25 -1.08 -11.48 -3.71
N ASN A 26 -0.34 -12.56 -3.86
CA ASN A 26 -0.40 -13.69 -2.94
C ASN A 26 -0.06 -13.21 -1.51
N PRO A 27 -0.93 -13.44 -0.50
CA PRO A 27 -0.67 -13.04 0.88
C PRO A 27 0.64 -13.62 1.45
N GLU A 28 1.01 -14.84 1.07
CA GLU A 28 2.26 -15.47 1.51
C GLU A 28 3.47 -14.77 0.89
N PHE A 29 3.40 -14.42 -0.39
CA PHE A 29 4.42 -13.61 -1.05
C PHE A 29 4.61 -12.25 -0.35
N LEU A 30 3.51 -11.56 -0.03
CA LEU A 30 3.56 -10.30 0.73
C LEU A 30 4.16 -10.50 2.14
N GLN A 31 3.85 -11.62 2.79
CA GLN A 31 4.39 -11.96 4.11
C GLN A 31 5.90 -12.24 4.05
N ILE A 32 6.37 -12.97 3.03
CA ILE A 32 7.80 -13.19 2.76
C ILE A 32 8.51 -11.85 2.57
N LEU A 33 7.99 -10.98 1.69
CA LEU A 33 8.55 -9.66 1.44
C LEU A 33 8.64 -8.82 2.73
N ARG A 34 7.58 -8.84 3.53
CA ARG A 34 7.52 -8.13 4.82
C ARG A 34 8.57 -8.64 5.81
N ASP A 35 8.76 -9.95 5.89
CA ASP A 35 9.73 -10.57 6.79
C ASP A 35 11.17 -10.30 6.36
N VAL A 36 11.46 -10.31 5.06
CA VAL A 36 12.77 -9.93 4.53
C VAL A 36 13.07 -8.47 4.85
N LEU A 37 12.13 -7.55 4.67
CA LEU A 37 12.29 -6.13 5.02
C LEU A 37 12.59 -5.93 6.51
N ARG A 38 11.91 -6.68 7.38
CA ARG A 38 12.21 -6.69 8.83
C ARG A 38 13.60 -7.23 9.11
N GLY A 39 14.01 -8.29 8.41
CA GLY A 39 15.35 -8.86 8.48
C GLY A 39 16.43 -7.85 8.10
N ILE A 40 16.28 -7.17 6.97
CA ILE A 40 17.18 -6.09 6.51
C ILE A 40 17.23 -4.98 7.57
N GLY A 41 16.06 -4.52 8.04
CA GLY A 41 15.97 -3.47 9.06
C GLY A 41 16.69 -3.85 10.36
N TYR A 42 16.58 -5.10 10.80
CA TYR A 42 17.27 -5.61 11.98
C TYR A 42 18.79 -5.68 11.76
N LEU A 43 19.25 -6.19 10.60
CA LEU A 43 20.67 -6.27 10.25
C LEU A 43 21.31 -4.87 10.28
N HIS A 44 20.72 -3.92 9.59
CA HIS A 44 21.26 -2.57 9.46
C HIS A 44 21.25 -1.82 10.79
N ARG A 45 20.13 -1.90 11.53
CA ARG A 45 19.93 -1.05 12.72
C ARG A 45 20.47 -1.66 14.00
N VAL A 46 20.25 -2.96 14.22
CA VAL A 46 20.59 -3.64 15.47
C VAL A 46 21.96 -4.28 15.34
N LYS A 47 22.21 -5.04 14.28
CA LYS A 47 23.50 -5.70 14.07
C LYS A 47 24.56 -4.78 13.46
N LYS A 48 24.15 -3.61 12.93
CA LYS A 48 25.05 -2.66 12.27
C LYS A 48 25.86 -3.31 11.14
N ARG A 49 25.20 -4.21 10.40
CA ARG A 49 25.76 -4.99 9.28
C ARG A 49 24.85 -4.86 8.07
N CYS A 50 25.44 -4.86 6.88
CA CYS A 50 24.75 -5.02 5.61
C CYS A 50 24.93 -6.47 5.14
N HIS A 51 23.92 -7.08 4.51
CA HIS A 51 24.07 -8.39 3.88
C HIS A 51 24.95 -8.27 2.62
N GLY A 52 24.74 -7.23 1.81
CA GLY A 52 25.59 -6.84 0.68
C GLY A 52 25.45 -7.71 -0.57
N LYS A 53 24.91 -8.93 -0.45
CA LYS A 53 24.69 -9.87 -1.57
C LYS A 53 23.35 -10.60 -1.48
N LEU A 54 22.28 -9.89 -1.12
CA LEU A 54 20.97 -10.53 -0.95
C LEU A 54 20.52 -11.15 -2.28
N SER A 55 20.07 -12.41 -2.23
CA SER A 55 19.62 -13.17 -3.39
C SER A 55 18.47 -14.11 -3.03
N GLU A 56 17.81 -14.68 -4.03
CA GLU A 56 16.69 -15.62 -3.87
C GLU A 56 17.09 -16.89 -3.09
N THR A 57 18.36 -17.28 -3.14
CA THR A 57 18.86 -18.47 -2.42
C THR A 57 19.22 -18.18 -0.97
N ASN A 58 19.43 -16.90 -0.61
CA ASN A 58 19.73 -16.47 0.76
C ASN A 58 18.48 -16.05 1.55
N ILE A 59 17.31 -16.03 0.91
CA ILE A 59 16.01 -15.89 1.58
C ILE A 59 15.44 -17.29 1.76
N VAL A 60 15.31 -17.74 3.00
CA VAL A 60 14.84 -19.10 3.32
C VAL A 60 13.54 -19.06 4.11
N ILE A 61 12.71 -20.07 3.93
CA ILE A 61 11.45 -20.26 4.65
C ILE A 61 11.67 -21.26 5.79
N VAL A 62 11.38 -20.83 7.01
CA VAL A 62 11.47 -21.63 8.23
C VAL A 62 10.18 -21.46 9.01
N ASN A 63 9.41 -22.54 9.19
CA ASN A 63 8.11 -22.55 9.84
C ASN A 63 7.16 -21.51 9.21
N GLY A 64 7.10 -21.48 7.87
CA GLY A 64 6.28 -20.53 7.10
C GLY A 64 6.71 -19.05 7.19
N ARG A 65 7.92 -18.75 7.69
CA ARG A 65 8.43 -17.36 7.83
C ARG A 65 9.75 -17.19 7.09
N ALA A 66 9.90 -16.08 6.37
CA ALA A 66 11.13 -15.79 5.65
C ALA A 66 12.23 -15.30 6.60
N LYS A 67 13.44 -15.82 6.42
CA LYS A 67 14.66 -15.45 7.14
C LYS A 67 15.79 -15.19 6.15
N ILE A 68 16.69 -14.29 6.50
CA ILE A 68 17.90 -14.00 5.71
C ILE A 68 19.04 -14.88 6.23
N THR A 69 19.72 -15.60 5.35
CA THR A 69 20.88 -16.46 5.64
C THR A 69 22.09 -16.01 4.81
N GLY A 70 23.16 -16.80 4.77
CA GLY A 70 24.32 -16.51 3.91
C GLY A 70 25.17 -15.32 4.38
N MET A 71 24.99 -14.87 5.63
CA MET A 71 25.84 -13.86 6.24
C MET A 71 27.27 -14.41 6.36
N VAL A 72 28.19 -13.87 5.58
CA VAL A 72 29.62 -14.15 5.74
C VAL A 72 30.15 -13.25 6.87
N ASN A 73 30.90 -13.84 7.81
CA ASN A 73 31.54 -13.06 8.87
C ASN A 73 32.61 -12.15 8.25
N ASP A 74 32.66 -10.91 8.74
CA ASP A 74 33.62 -9.86 8.36
C ASP A 74 33.41 -9.13 7.04
N ILE A 75 32.40 -8.25 7.04
CA ILE A 75 32.65 -6.91 6.50
C ILE A 75 32.32 -5.90 7.61
N SER A 76 33.32 -5.65 8.46
CA SER A 76 33.33 -4.48 9.33
C SER A 76 33.11 -3.24 8.47
N LYS A 77 32.06 -2.47 8.76
CA LYS A 77 31.71 -1.16 8.21
C LYS A 77 32.89 -0.42 7.53
N THR A 78 33.04 -0.62 6.24
CA THR A 78 33.69 0.34 5.36
C THR A 78 32.62 0.92 4.47
N TYR A 79 31.80 1.83 5.02
CA TYR A 79 30.85 2.66 4.26
C TYR A 79 30.03 1.87 3.22
N LEU A 80 29.64 0.63 3.55
CA LEU A 80 28.85 -0.18 2.65
C LEU A 80 27.49 0.50 2.49
N ASP A 81 27.14 0.70 1.24
CA ASP A 81 25.90 1.24 0.72
C ASP A 81 24.72 0.49 1.37
N ASP A 82 24.21 0.97 2.52
CA ASP A 82 23.07 0.38 3.23
C ASP A 82 21.83 0.29 2.29
N TYR A 83 21.85 0.99 1.15
CA TYR A 83 20.88 0.88 0.07
C TYR A 83 20.94 -0.45 -0.68
N SER A 84 22.08 -1.14 -0.69
CA SER A 84 22.31 -2.31 -1.54
C SER A 84 21.32 -3.43 -1.25
N ASP A 85 21.00 -3.69 0.02
CA ASP A 85 20.09 -4.77 0.40
C ASP A 85 18.65 -4.49 -0.05
N TYR A 86 18.18 -3.25 0.10
CA TYR A 86 16.87 -2.84 -0.39
C TYR A 86 16.79 -2.85 -1.92
N LYS A 87 17.86 -2.44 -2.59
CA LYS A 87 17.98 -2.50 -4.04
C LYS A 87 18.00 -3.94 -4.55
N HIS A 88 18.76 -4.82 -3.92
CA HIS A 88 18.78 -6.25 -4.23
C HIS A 88 17.40 -6.87 -4.04
N LEU A 89 16.71 -6.58 -2.94
CA LEU A 89 15.34 -7.02 -2.71
C LEU A 89 14.40 -6.53 -3.82
N ALA A 90 14.49 -5.25 -4.20
CA ALA A 90 13.68 -4.72 -5.29
C ALA A 90 13.94 -5.43 -6.62
N THR A 91 15.21 -5.72 -6.95
CA THR A 91 15.60 -6.46 -8.14
C THR A 91 15.12 -7.91 -8.11
N ILE A 92 15.24 -8.60 -6.97
CA ILE A 92 14.73 -9.97 -6.79
C ILE A 92 13.23 -10.02 -7.09
N VAL A 93 12.46 -9.11 -6.50
CA VAL A 93 11.01 -9.06 -6.72
C VAL A 93 10.71 -8.75 -8.18
N GLN A 94 11.36 -7.76 -8.80
CA GLN A 94 11.15 -7.43 -10.22
C GLN A 94 11.39 -8.64 -11.13
N ARG A 95 12.52 -9.34 -10.94
CA ARG A 95 12.85 -10.54 -11.72
C ARG A 95 11.84 -11.66 -11.54
N SER A 96 11.27 -11.81 -10.35
CA SER A 96 10.24 -12.82 -10.10
C SER A 96 9.03 -12.63 -11.01
N PHE A 97 8.61 -11.37 -11.25
CA PHE A 97 7.53 -11.06 -12.18
C PHE A 97 7.93 -11.21 -13.65
N GLU A 98 9.17 -10.87 -14.00
CA GLU A 98 9.70 -11.06 -15.36
C GLU A 98 9.75 -12.53 -15.77
N ILE A 99 10.19 -13.41 -14.86
CA ILE A 99 10.27 -14.86 -15.09
C ILE A 99 8.88 -15.46 -15.31
N GLU A 100 7.90 -15.05 -14.51
CA GLU A 100 6.51 -15.47 -14.63
C GLU A 100 5.74 -14.76 -15.78
N GLN A 101 6.42 -13.87 -16.53
CA GLN A 101 5.83 -13.06 -17.61
C GLN A 101 4.57 -12.28 -17.17
N HIS A 102 4.59 -11.80 -15.93
CA HIS A 102 3.50 -11.04 -15.33
C HIS A 102 3.85 -9.56 -15.20
N ASP A 103 2.86 -8.69 -15.43
CA ASP A 103 3.00 -7.28 -15.12
C ASP A 103 3.04 -7.05 -13.61
N ILE A 104 3.98 -6.21 -13.17
CA ILE A 104 4.07 -5.81 -11.77
C ILE A 104 2.89 -4.87 -11.45
N PRO A 105 2.05 -5.18 -10.45
CA PRO A 105 0.98 -4.29 -10.02
C PRO A 105 1.50 -2.91 -9.66
N THR A 106 0.76 -1.86 -10.00
CA THR A 106 1.21 -0.47 -9.84
C THR A 106 1.67 -0.14 -8.43
N GLU A 107 0.91 -0.55 -7.40
CA GLU A 107 1.30 -0.32 -6.00
C GLU A 107 2.62 -0.98 -5.66
N LEU A 108 2.84 -2.22 -6.13
CA LEU A 108 4.10 -2.92 -5.92
C LEU A 108 5.23 -2.22 -6.66
N LYS A 109 5.02 -1.81 -7.92
CA LYS A 109 6.04 -1.08 -8.70
C LYS A 109 6.47 0.22 -8.01
N LEU A 110 5.53 0.98 -7.47
CA LEU A 110 5.82 2.18 -6.69
C LEU A 110 6.58 1.84 -5.40
N PHE A 111 6.14 0.81 -4.67
CA PHE A 111 6.82 0.35 -3.47
C PHE A 111 8.28 -0.08 -3.73
N LEU A 112 8.54 -0.87 -4.78
CA LEU A 112 9.88 -1.30 -5.15
C LEU A 112 10.76 -0.12 -5.59
N THR A 113 10.18 0.86 -6.27
CA THR A 113 10.87 2.12 -6.61
C THR A 113 11.21 2.91 -5.36
N TYR A 114 10.29 2.99 -4.40
CA TYR A 114 10.49 3.69 -3.14
C TYR A 114 11.64 3.08 -2.33
N ILE A 115 11.61 1.77 -2.06
CA ILE A 115 12.65 1.12 -1.25
C ILE A 115 14.03 1.12 -1.93
N SER A 116 14.10 1.16 -3.26
CA SER A 116 15.38 1.14 -3.99
C SER A 116 16.06 2.51 -4.09
N LYS A 117 15.33 3.61 -3.88
CA LYS A 117 15.84 4.99 -4.02
C LYS A 117 15.87 5.77 -2.71
N THR A 118 15.17 5.30 -1.70
CA THR A 118 15.01 6.02 -0.43
C THR A 118 16.14 5.70 0.53
N GLU A 119 16.59 6.72 1.26
CA GLU A 119 17.59 6.54 2.30
C GLU A 119 17.15 5.50 3.35
N PRO A 120 18.02 4.56 3.77
CA PRO A 120 17.67 3.55 4.78
C PRO A 120 17.13 4.14 6.09
N SER A 121 17.57 5.35 6.47
CA SER A 121 17.07 6.11 7.62
C SER A 121 15.58 6.46 7.51
N ARG A 122 15.02 6.53 6.31
CA ARG A 122 13.61 6.81 6.02
C ARG A 122 12.78 5.55 5.77
N LEU A 123 13.44 4.40 5.65
CA LEU A 123 12.81 3.07 5.57
C LEU A 123 12.55 2.45 6.95
N LEU A 124 12.58 3.28 8.00
CA LEU A 124 12.14 2.88 9.33
C LEU A 124 10.68 2.45 9.27
N ASN A 125 10.41 1.25 9.77
CA ASN A 125 9.07 0.68 9.85
C ASN A 125 8.40 0.47 8.48
N ILE A 126 9.20 0.28 7.42
CA ILE A 126 8.73 0.03 6.05
C ILE A 126 7.79 -1.20 5.96
N GLU A 127 7.87 -2.12 6.91
CA GLU A 127 6.94 -3.24 7.07
C GLU A 127 5.49 -2.82 7.40
N ASN A 128 5.26 -1.53 7.67
CA ASN A 128 3.94 -0.92 7.87
C ASN A 128 3.45 -0.15 6.64
N HIS A 129 4.17 -0.24 5.51
CA HIS A 129 3.73 0.31 4.24
C HIS A 129 2.33 -0.22 3.86
N PRO A 130 1.43 0.60 3.27
CA PRO A 130 0.06 0.20 2.96
C PRO A 130 -0.13 -1.06 2.12
N ILE A 131 0.89 -1.46 1.37
CA ILE A 131 0.89 -2.70 0.59
C ILE A 131 0.76 -3.96 1.46
N PHE A 132 1.18 -3.89 2.74
CA PHE A 132 1.11 -5.01 3.70
C PHE A 132 -0.13 -4.97 4.59
N LEU A 133 -1.01 -3.98 4.42
CA LEU A 133 -2.19 -3.79 5.24
C LEU A 133 -3.35 -4.62 4.72
N SER A 134 -4.16 -5.15 5.63
CA SER A 134 -5.42 -5.81 5.28
C SER A 134 -6.39 -4.80 4.64
N PRO A 135 -7.42 -5.26 3.90
CA PRO A 135 -8.42 -4.35 3.33
C PRO A 135 -9.04 -3.40 4.37
N LEU A 136 -9.35 -3.90 5.56
CA LEU A 136 -9.91 -3.07 6.64
C LEU A 136 -8.92 -2.00 7.13
N GLN A 137 -7.65 -2.37 7.28
CA GLN A 137 -6.59 -1.46 7.67
C GLN A 137 -6.37 -0.40 6.60
N ARG A 138 -6.42 -0.76 5.31
CA ARG A 138 -6.30 0.18 4.19
C ARG A 138 -7.46 1.19 4.15
N LEU A 139 -8.70 0.76 4.39
CA LEU A 139 -9.83 1.69 4.53
C LEU A 139 -9.63 2.63 5.73
N SER A 140 -9.20 2.09 6.87
CA SER A 140 -8.93 2.87 8.08
C SER A 140 -7.80 3.88 7.87
N TYR A 141 -6.74 3.47 7.17
CA TYR A 141 -5.61 4.31 6.81
C TYR A 141 -6.07 5.56 6.04
N ARG A 142 -6.94 5.41 5.04
CA ARG A 142 -7.51 6.53 4.27
C ARG A 142 -8.26 7.53 5.16
N VAL A 143 -9.05 7.03 6.12
CA VAL A 143 -9.83 7.86 7.06
C VAL A 143 -8.90 8.61 8.04
N ILE A 144 -7.91 7.92 8.59
CA ILE A 144 -6.95 8.51 9.53
C ILE A 144 -6.10 9.56 8.81
N ALA A 145 -5.59 9.27 7.60
CA ALA A 145 -4.82 10.21 6.80
C ALA A 145 -5.62 11.48 6.46
N HIS A 146 -6.92 11.35 6.13
CA HIS A 146 -7.81 12.50 5.96
C HIS A 146 -7.91 13.36 7.23
N THR A 147 -7.88 12.73 8.41
CA THR A 147 -7.94 13.45 9.70
C THR A 147 -6.67 14.28 9.93
N PHE A 148 -5.49 13.73 9.66
CA PHE A 148 -4.23 14.49 9.68
C PHE A 148 -4.26 15.66 8.71
N LEU A 149 -4.81 15.46 7.52
CA LEU A 149 -4.99 16.54 6.56
C LEU A 149 -5.90 17.65 7.07
N TYR A 150 -6.97 17.30 7.76
CA TYR A 150 -7.97 18.30 8.13
C TYR A 150 -7.55 19.12 9.36
N PHE A 151 -6.92 18.46 10.34
CA PHE A 151 -6.57 19.05 11.64
C PHE A 151 -5.07 19.29 11.85
N GLY A 152 -4.21 18.83 10.93
CA GLY A 152 -2.77 18.97 11.04
C GLY A 152 -2.27 20.39 10.78
N LYS A 153 -1.21 20.78 11.50
CA LYS A 153 -0.57 22.10 11.38
C LYS A 153 0.01 22.36 9.97
N SER A 154 0.39 21.31 9.25
CA SER A 154 1.02 21.38 7.91
C SER A 154 0.05 21.06 6.76
N LYS A 155 -1.26 21.24 6.96
CA LYS A 155 -2.30 20.92 5.97
C LYS A 155 -2.02 21.46 4.57
N ARG A 156 -1.59 22.72 4.44
CA ARG A 156 -1.42 23.37 3.15
C ARG A 156 -0.24 22.78 2.36
N SER A 157 0.93 22.61 2.99
CA SER A 157 2.11 22.06 2.32
C SER A 157 1.89 20.60 1.92
N PHE A 158 1.27 19.81 2.80
CA PHE A 158 0.93 18.43 2.49
C PHE A 158 -0.04 18.34 1.31
N ALA A 159 -1.10 19.15 1.32
CA ALA A 159 -2.10 19.11 0.26
C ALA A 159 -1.53 19.52 -1.10
N LEU A 160 -0.59 20.47 -1.12
CA LEU A 160 0.15 20.85 -2.32
C LEU A 160 1.03 19.70 -2.80
N ALA A 161 1.86 19.11 -1.93
CA ALA A 161 2.73 17.98 -2.29
C ALA A 161 1.92 16.78 -2.83
N LEU A 162 0.78 16.49 -2.20
CA LEU A 162 -0.09 15.39 -2.59
C LEU A 162 -0.71 15.62 -3.96
N ASN A 163 -1.26 16.81 -4.21
CA ASN A 163 -1.79 17.15 -5.54
C ASN A 163 -0.69 17.21 -6.60
N GLU A 164 0.53 17.63 -6.26
CA GLU A 164 1.63 17.69 -7.21
C GLU A 164 2.08 16.29 -7.67
N LYS A 165 2.30 15.35 -6.72
CA LYS A 165 2.70 13.98 -7.08
C LYS A 165 1.56 13.25 -7.79
N LEU A 166 0.34 13.30 -7.24
CA LEU A 166 -0.79 12.58 -7.81
C LEU A 166 -1.37 13.25 -9.05
N GLY A 167 -1.27 14.56 -9.22
CA GLY A 167 -1.74 15.25 -10.43
C GLY A 167 -1.02 14.82 -11.71
N LYS A 168 0.10 14.10 -11.59
CA LYS A 168 0.81 13.45 -12.70
C LYS A 168 0.25 12.07 -13.06
N CYS A 169 -0.73 11.57 -12.30
CA CYS A 169 -1.34 10.27 -12.45
C CYS A 169 -2.82 10.42 -12.83
N GLU A 170 -3.24 9.74 -13.88
CA GLU A 170 -4.64 9.69 -14.29
C GLU A 170 -5.44 8.69 -13.46
N TRP A 171 -6.76 8.88 -13.41
CA TRP A 171 -7.66 7.93 -12.79
C TRP A 171 -7.86 6.74 -13.72
N LYS A 172 -7.66 5.52 -13.22
CA LYS A 172 -7.70 4.31 -14.06
C LYS A 172 -9.10 3.78 -14.30
N LEU A 173 -9.99 3.99 -13.35
CA LEU A 173 -11.42 3.71 -13.50
C LEU A 173 -12.18 5.03 -13.45
N ASN A 174 -13.14 5.20 -14.36
CA ASN A 174 -14.02 6.36 -14.31
C ASN A 174 -14.99 6.19 -13.13
N VAL A 175 -14.91 7.06 -12.13
CA VAL A 175 -15.80 7.00 -10.95
C VAL A 175 -17.27 7.19 -11.34
N ARG A 176 -17.55 7.77 -12.52
CA ARG A 176 -18.92 7.93 -13.04
C ARG A 176 -19.53 6.67 -13.64
N THR A 177 -18.75 5.62 -13.92
CA THR A 177 -19.26 4.39 -14.59
C THR A 177 -19.48 3.21 -13.65
N THR A 178 -19.02 3.29 -12.40
CA THR A 178 -19.11 2.24 -11.38
C THR A 178 -20.26 2.56 -10.42
N GLY A 179 -21.41 1.94 -10.68
CA GLY A 179 -22.71 2.39 -10.16
C GLY A 179 -22.92 2.41 -8.64
N THR A 180 -22.02 1.82 -7.83
CA THR A 180 -22.20 1.78 -6.37
C THR A 180 -21.72 3.07 -5.70
N PHE A 181 -20.58 3.62 -6.13
CA PHE A 181 -20.05 4.86 -5.56
C PHE A 181 -20.43 6.12 -6.34
N VAL A 182 -20.97 5.98 -7.55
CA VAL A 182 -21.70 7.05 -8.25
C VAL A 182 -22.75 7.68 -7.35
N MET A 183 -23.47 6.90 -6.53
CA MET A 183 -24.45 7.45 -5.59
C MET A 183 -23.83 8.29 -4.45
N VAL A 184 -22.60 7.97 -4.02
CA VAL A 184 -21.88 8.81 -3.05
C VAL A 184 -21.46 10.10 -3.74
N LEU A 185 -21.00 10.06 -4.98
CA LEU A 185 -20.77 11.27 -5.76
C LEU A 185 -22.08 12.07 -5.93
N ASP A 186 -23.19 11.42 -6.31
CA ASP A 186 -24.47 12.04 -6.63
C ASP A 186 -25.21 12.58 -5.41
N ARG A 187 -25.20 11.89 -4.26
CA ARG A 187 -25.80 12.39 -3.00
C ARG A 187 -25.18 13.72 -2.57
N TYR A 188 -23.92 13.93 -2.94
CA TYR A 188 -23.17 15.15 -2.67
C TYR A 188 -23.20 16.14 -3.85
N ASN A 189 -23.36 15.67 -5.10
CA ASN A 189 -23.48 16.52 -6.30
C ASN A 189 -24.93 17.00 -6.59
N HIS A 190 -25.97 16.35 -6.06
CA HIS A 190 -27.39 16.73 -6.19
C HIS A 190 -28.08 17.07 -4.86
N PRO A 191 -27.63 18.10 -4.14
CA PRO A 191 -28.40 18.63 -3.03
C PRO A 191 -29.42 19.61 -3.59
N GLY A 192 -30.68 19.17 -3.72
CA GLY A 192 -31.80 20.00 -4.18
C GLY A 192 -32.00 21.28 -3.38
N ASN A 193 -31.41 21.38 -2.18
CA ASN A 193 -31.58 22.50 -1.23
C ASN A 193 -30.28 23.24 -0.88
N PHE A 194 -29.15 22.98 -1.55
CA PHE A 194 -27.92 23.74 -1.28
C PHE A 194 -27.82 24.98 -2.16
N SER A 195 -27.42 26.09 -1.57
CA SER A 195 -26.97 27.28 -2.29
C SER A 195 -25.80 26.94 -3.23
N GLU A 196 -25.57 27.72 -4.28
CA GLU A 196 -24.40 27.53 -5.17
C GLU A 196 -23.07 27.45 -4.42
N LYS A 197 -22.93 28.25 -3.35
CA LYS A 197 -21.73 28.24 -2.48
C LYS A 197 -21.57 26.89 -1.77
N GLN A 198 -22.66 26.30 -1.30
CA GLN A 198 -22.68 24.97 -0.69
C GLN A 198 -22.45 23.87 -1.73
N LYS A 199 -23.03 23.97 -2.93
CA LYS A 199 -22.77 23.03 -4.04
C LYS A 199 -21.28 22.97 -4.39
N LYS A 200 -20.62 24.13 -4.54
CA LYS A 200 -19.16 24.22 -4.79
C LYS A 200 -18.29 23.63 -3.67
N ILE A 201 -18.77 23.65 -2.42
CA ILE A 201 -18.05 23.06 -1.27
C ILE A 201 -18.14 21.52 -1.30
N VAL A 202 -19.25 20.99 -1.81
CA VAL A 202 -19.60 19.58 -1.69
C VAL A 202 -19.20 18.77 -2.94
N GLU A 203 -19.04 19.42 -4.09
CA GLU A 203 -18.57 18.82 -5.34
C GLU A 203 -17.15 18.22 -5.21
N TYR A 204 -16.97 17.00 -5.71
CA TYR A 204 -15.65 16.37 -5.82
C TYR A 204 -14.96 16.80 -7.11
N LYS A 205 -13.80 17.43 -6.97
CA LYS A 205 -12.94 17.83 -8.10
C LYS A 205 -11.95 16.73 -8.44
N GLU A 206 -11.40 16.75 -9.64
CA GLU A 206 -10.26 15.91 -10.02
C GLU A 206 -8.99 16.38 -9.29
N SER A 207 -8.84 15.96 -8.05
CA SER A 207 -7.71 16.33 -7.18
C SER A 207 -7.54 15.28 -6.08
N ALA A 208 -6.32 15.10 -5.60
CA ALA A 208 -6.02 14.14 -4.54
C ALA A 208 -6.78 14.43 -3.25
N ILE A 209 -6.99 15.71 -2.92
CA ILE A 209 -7.75 16.11 -1.72
C ILE A 209 -9.22 15.77 -1.85
N SER A 210 -9.80 15.99 -3.03
CA SER A 210 -11.19 15.59 -3.28
C SER A 210 -11.34 14.08 -3.25
N PHE A 211 -10.40 13.33 -3.83
CA PHE A 211 -10.40 11.88 -3.78
C PHE A 211 -10.25 11.34 -2.35
N MET A 212 -9.40 11.94 -1.52
CA MET A 212 -9.27 11.53 -0.12
C MET A 212 -10.56 11.78 0.67
N ARG A 213 -11.22 12.92 0.46
CA ARG A 213 -12.54 13.21 1.03
C ARG A 213 -13.58 12.20 0.54
N PHE A 214 -13.54 11.83 -0.74
CA PHE A 214 -14.40 10.80 -1.31
C PHE A 214 -14.18 9.45 -0.63
N CYS A 215 -12.93 8.98 -0.50
CA CYS A 215 -12.61 7.75 0.23
C CYS A 215 -13.17 7.78 1.66
N ARG A 216 -12.97 8.88 2.39
CA ARG A 216 -13.52 9.04 3.75
C ARG A 216 -15.04 8.91 3.76
N ASN A 217 -15.72 9.55 2.81
CA ASN A 217 -17.18 9.54 2.74
C ASN A 217 -17.73 8.18 2.31
N VAL A 218 -17.07 7.47 1.39
CA VAL A 218 -17.40 6.09 1.05
C VAL A 218 -17.31 5.21 2.30
N VAL A 219 -16.21 5.27 3.05
CA VAL A 219 -16.03 4.45 4.27
C VAL A 219 -17.05 4.82 5.36
N ALA A 220 -17.27 6.11 5.60
CA ALA A 220 -18.16 6.59 6.66
C ALA A 220 -19.64 6.29 6.39
N HIS A 221 -20.07 6.35 5.12
CA HIS A 221 -21.49 6.24 4.74
C HIS A 221 -21.85 4.94 4.04
N LEU A 222 -20.92 3.98 3.96
CA LEU A 222 -21.17 2.67 3.32
C LEU A 222 -22.38 1.94 3.94
N LYS A 223 -22.59 2.09 5.26
CA LYS A 223 -23.75 1.50 5.97
C LYS A 223 -25.08 2.16 5.59
N ASP A 224 -25.07 3.41 5.16
CA ASP A 224 -26.25 4.20 4.79
C ASP A 224 -26.56 4.11 3.29
N ASN A 225 -25.66 3.50 2.51
CA ASN A 225 -25.84 3.18 1.10
C ASN A 225 -26.66 1.89 0.97
N ASN A 226 -27.91 1.95 1.46
CA ASN A 226 -28.93 1.00 1.03
C ASN A 226 -29.15 1.20 -0.47
N VAL A 227 -28.47 0.37 -1.25
CA VAL A 227 -28.57 0.31 -2.71
C VAL A 227 -30.05 0.24 -3.10
N LYS A 228 -30.60 1.36 -3.61
CA LYS A 228 -31.92 1.41 -4.26
C LYS A 228 -31.79 0.85 -5.69
N ARG A 229 -31.28 -0.36 -5.85
CA ARG A 229 -31.35 -1.12 -7.11
C ARG A 229 -31.96 -2.48 -6.80
N ASP A 230 -33.10 -2.71 -7.43
CA ASP A 230 -33.90 -3.94 -7.48
C ASP A 230 -34.26 -4.65 -6.16
N PRO A 231 -35.53 -5.03 -5.96
CA PRO A 231 -35.96 -5.83 -4.82
C PRO A 231 -35.31 -7.23 -4.70
N GLY A 232 -34.41 -7.62 -5.61
CA GLY A 232 -33.83 -8.96 -5.70
C GLY A 232 -32.31 -9.10 -5.52
N ARG A 233 -31.53 -8.01 -5.39
CA ARG A 233 -30.05 -8.08 -5.25
C ARG A 233 -29.52 -7.22 -4.10
N ARG A 234 -29.93 -7.53 -2.88
CA ARG A 234 -29.40 -6.91 -1.66
C ARG A 234 -28.15 -7.65 -1.19
N LYS A 235 -26.96 -7.25 -1.66
CA LYS A 235 -25.71 -7.65 -1.00
C LYS A 235 -24.97 -6.40 -0.56
N LYS A 236 -24.83 -6.24 0.75
CA LYS A 236 -23.93 -5.25 1.34
C LYS A 236 -22.51 -5.55 0.87
N LEU A 237 -21.81 -4.55 0.34
CA LEU A 237 -20.41 -4.72 -0.05
C LEU A 237 -19.58 -5.11 1.18
N THR A 238 -18.71 -6.07 0.97
CA THR A 238 -17.67 -6.47 1.91
C THR A 238 -16.56 -5.42 1.95
N VAL A 239 -15.78 -5.40 3.02
CA VAL A 239 -14.61 -4.53 3.17
C VAL A 239 -13.62 -4.71 2.00
N LYS A 240 -13.44 -5.96 1.55
CA LYS A 240 -12.57 -6.30 0.42
C LYS A 240 -13.06 -5.66 -0.88
N GLU A 241 -14.34 -5.84 -1.22
CA GLU A 241 -14.93 -5.27 -2.44
C GLU A 241 -14.83 -3.73 -2.47
N VAL A 242 -15.03 -3.06 -1.32
CA VAL A 242 -14.91 -1.60 -1.22
C VAL A 242 -13.47 -1.13 -1.40
N GLU A 243 -12.52 -1.82 -0.80
CA GLU A 243 -11.11 -1.48 -0.92
C GLU A 243 -10.61 -1.70 -2.34
N GLU A 244 -10.96 -2.84 -2.96
CA GLU A 244 -10.63 -3.15 -4.36
C GLU A 244 -11.16 -2.09 -5.32
N GLU A 245 -12.41 -1.65 -5.17
CA GLU A 245 -13.01 -0.62 -6.03
C GLU A 245 -12.35 0.75 -5.81
N LEU A 246 -12.09 1.15 -4.56
CA LEU A 246 -11.37 2.39 -4.26
C LEU A 246 -9.92 2.39 -4.78
N ASN A 247 -9.24 1.25 -4.69
CA ASN A 247 -7.90 1.10 -5.22
C ASN A 247 -7.89 1.11 -6.75
N GLY A 248 -8.88 0.49 -7.38
CA GLY A 248 -9.04 0.46 -8.84
C GLY A 248 -9.17 1.85 -9.47
N TYR A 249 -9.79 2.82 -8.79
CA TYR A 249 -9.84 4.20 -9.30
C TYR A 249 -8.46 4.85 -9.41
N TRP A 250 -7.62 4.65 -8.40
CA TRP A 250 -6.33 5.33 -8.33
C TRP A 250 -5.30 4.51 -7.54
N PRO A 251 -4.69 3.47 -8.14
CA PRO A 251 -3.76 2.59 -7.44
C PRO A 251 -2.53 3.31 -6.89
N GLU A 252 -2.11 4.40 -7.52
CA GLU A 252 -0.99 5.24 -7.09
C GLU A 252 -1.27 5.99 -5.79
N PHE A 253 -2.54 6.15 -5.41
CA PHE A 253 -2.96 7.01 -4.31
C PHE A 253 -2.36 6.59 -2.96
N MET A 254 -2.50 5.31 -2.57
CA MET A 254 -2.06 4.86 -1.24
C MET A 254 -0.54 4.90 -1.05
N PRO A 255 0.29 4.40 -1.98
CA PRO A 255 1.74 4.53 -1.88
C PRO A 255 2.20 5.99 -1.82
N ILE A 256 1.71 6.85 -2.72
CA ILE A 256 2.11 8.26 -2.75
C ILE A 256 1.65 8.99 -1.47
N LEU A 257 0.44 8.71 -1.00
CA LEU A 257 -0.06 9.24 0.26
C LEU A 257 0.86 8.88 1.43
N HIS A 258 1.31 7.62 1.49
CA HIS A 258 2.21 7.15 2.53
C HIS A 258 3.56 7.86 2.49
N GLU A 259 4.17 7.98 1.31
CA GLU A 259 5.44 8.70 1.16
C GLU A 259 5.35 10.15 1.66
N ILE A 260 4.27 10.86 1.28
CA ILE A 260 4.10 12.26 1.65
C ILE A 260 3.82 12.41 3.15
N LEU A 261 3.09 11.46 3.76
CA LEU A 261 2.93 11.41 5.22
C LEU A 261 4.29 11.29 5.91
N LEU A 262 5.15 10.38 5.45
CA LEU A 262 6.50 10.24 5.99
C LEU A 262 7.38 11.48 5.77
N GLU A 263 7.31 12.11 4.59
CA GLU A 263 7.99 13.39 4.30
C GLU A 263 7.57 14.52 5.26
N HIS A 264 6.33 14.47 5.75
CA HIS A 264 5.79 15.42 6.72
C HIS A 264 5.95 14.95 8.18
N GLY A 265 6.71 13.88 8.44
CA GLY A 265 6.99 13.37 9.79
C GLY A 265 5.84 12.57 10.42
N HIS A 266 4.87 12.13 9.62
CA HIS A 266 3.73 11.34 10.08
C HIS A 266 3.95 9.85 9.79
N LEU A 267 4.38 9.10 10.80
CA LEU A 267 4.36 7.65 10.76
C LEU A 267 2.97 7.14 11.17
N MET A 268 2.28 6.49 10.23
CA MET A 268 1.00 5.83 10.50
C MET A 268 1.20 4.34 10.66
N VAL A 269 0.87 3.83 11.84
CA VAL A 269 0.79 2.39 12.11
C VAL A 269 -0.67 2.05 12.35
N VAL A 270 -1.25 1.23 11.47
CA VAL A 270 -2.63 0.78 11.60
C VAL A 270 -2.60 -0.67 12.05
N HIS A 271 -3.09 -0.92 13.26
CA HIS A 271 -3.29 -2.26 13.78
C HIS A 271 -4.74 -2.67 13.61
N ASP A 272 -4.99 -3.98 13.52
CA ASP A 272 -6.34 -4.48 13.73
C ASP A 272 -6.70 -4.20 15.19
N ALA A 273 -7.57 -3.21 15.40
CA ALA A 273 -8.33 -3.19 16.63
C ALA A 273 -9.24 -4.42 16.56
N VAL A 274 -8.84 -5.51 17.22
CA VAL A 274 -9.78 -6.55 17.60
C VAL A 274 -10.72 -5.90 18.60
N LEU A 275 -11.75 -5.23 18.08
CA LEU A 275 -12.93 -4.91 18.85
C LEU A 275 -13.57 -6.27 19.14
N LYS A 276 -13.16 -6.86 20.27
CA LYS A 276 -13.86 -7.98 20.88
C LYS A 276 -15.28 -7.56 21.25
#